data_AF-A0A916I5Z9-F1
#
_entry.id   AF-A0A916I5Z9-F1
#
_cell.length_a   1.000
_cell.length_b   1.000
_cell.length_c   1.000
_cell.angle_alpha   90.00
_cell.angle_beta   90.00
_cell.angle_gamma   90.00
#
_symmetry.space_group_name_H-M   'P 1'
#
loop_
_entity.id
_entity.type
_entity.pdbx_description
1 polymer ?
#
loop_
_entity_poly.entity_id
_entity_poly.type
_entity_poly.pdbx_seq_one_letter_code
_entity_poly.pdbx_strand_id
1 'polypeptide(L)'
;MLAQNGWRIEQNPDPSKLPKRIQESKKKPDYIVEGIVMDCYAPGGEKPMDGIWQVIRGKVEGNQAQGVVLNLDNRPDADAVIKYLTTGDIGIQGIRAIIVVKDGTARVIYP
;
A
#
# COMPACT_ATOMS: atom_id res chain seq x y z
N MET A 1 0.09 10.25 -11.70
CA MET A 1 -0.05 8.79 -11.60
C MET A 1 -1.40 8.34 -11.05
N LEU A 2 -1.77 8.60 -9.79
CA LEU A 2 -3.06 8.11 -9.27
C LEU A 2 -4.26 9.01 -9.68
N ALA A 3 -4.13 10.34 -9.56
CA ALA A 3 -5.24 11.27 -9.86
C ALA A 3 -5.60 11.35 -11.35
N GLN A 4 -4.63 11.01 -12.22
CA GLN A 4 -4.80 10.97 -13.67
C GLN A 4 -5.69 9.80 -14.13
N ASN A 5 -5.91 8.79 -13.27
CA ASN A 5 -6.75 7.63 -13.56
C ASN A 5 -8.18 7.75 -12.97
N GLY A 6 -8.60 8.97 -12.60
CA GLY A 6 -9.95 9.24 -12.07
C GLY A 6 -10.15 8.91 -10.60
N TRP A 7 -9.08 8.54 -9.88
CA TRP A 7 -9.17 8.21 -8.46
C TRP A 7 -9.21 9.48 -7.61
N ARG A 8 -10.08 9.48 -6.60
CA ARG A 8 -10.11 10.48 -5.54
C ARG A 8 -8.97 10.22 -4.58
N ILE A 9 -8.02 11.14 -4.57
CA ILE A 9 -6.82 11.04 -3.73
C ILE A 9 -6.69 12.31 -2.90
N GLU A 10 -6.54 12.12 -1.60
CA GLU A 10 -6.06 13.12 -0.67
C GLU A 10 -4.65 12.73 -0.25
N GLN A 11 -3.68 13.62 -0.41
CA GLN A 11 -2.30 13.42 0.08
C GLN A 11 -2.13 14.18 1.39
N ASN A 12 -1.31 13.63 2.30
CA ASN A 12 -1.11 14.17 3.65
C ASN A 12 -2.46 14.48 4.33
N PRO A 13 -3.35 13.48 4.47
CA PRO A 13 -4.70 13.69 4.96
C PRO A 13 -4.71 14.31 6.34
N ASP A 14 -5.74 15.13 6.59
CA ASP A 14 -5.99 15.66 7.92
C ASP A 14 -6.21 14.50 8.91
N PRO A 15 -5.47 14.43 10.04
CA PRO A 15 -5.64 13.39 11.04
C PRO A 15 -7.08 13.20 11.53
N SER A 16 -7.89 14.26 11.55
CA SER A 16 -9.30 14.21 11.95
C SER A 16 -10.18 13.39 11.01
N LYS A 17 -9.77 13.21 9.74
CA LYS A 17 -10.48 12.39 8.74
C LYS A 17 -10.12 10.91 8.81
N LEU A 18 -9.09 10.55 9.58
CA LEU A 18 -8.63 9.16 9.68
C LEU A 18 -9.58 8.33 10.55
N PRO A 19 -9.72 7.02 10.33
CA PRO A 19 -10.40 6.13 11.27
C PRO A 19 -9.74 6.20 12.66
N LYS A 20 -10.55 6.12 13.72
CA LYS A 20 -10.09 6.22 15.12
C LYS A 20 -8.89 5.31 15.44
N ARG A 21 -8.93 4.04 14.98
CA ARG A 21 -7.83 3.08 15.14
C ARG A 21 -6.49 3.55 14.55
N ILE A 22 -6.53 4.33 13.47
CA ILE A 22 -5.34 4.89 12.81
C ILE A 22 -4.91 6.17 13.52
N GLN A 23 -5.86 7.02 13.95
CA GLN A 23 -5.55 8.19 14.77
C GLN A 23 -4.79 7.81 16.05
N GLU A 24 -5.20 6.73 16.70
CA GLU A 24 -4.57 6.19 17.92
C GLU A 24 -3.14 5.68 17.70
N SER A 25 -2.80 5.25 16.47
CA SER A 25 -1.44 4.83 16.12
C SER A 25 -0.42 5.98 16.11
N LYS A 26 -0.90 7.23 16.13
CA LYS A 26 -0.10 8.46 15.98
C LYS A 26 0.78 8.49 14.71
N LYS A 27 0.52 7.60 13.75
CA LYS A 27 1.18 7.60 12.44
C LYS A 27 0.49 8.58 11.50
N LYS A 28 1.25 9.05 10.53
CA LYS A 28 0.78 9.98 9.49
C LYS A 28 0.76 9.20 8.18
N PRO A 29 -0.41 8.68 7.76
CA PRO A 29 -0.50 7.97 6.50
C PRO A 29 -0.27 8.94 5.34
N ASP A 30 0.25 8.44 4.23
CA ASP A 30 0.59 9.27 3.08
C ASP A 30 -0.66 9.68 2.28
N TYR A 31 -1.63 8.77 2.16
CA TYR A 31 -2.75 8.94 1.24
C TYR A 31 -4.09 8.49 1.82
N ILE A 32 -5.17 9.11 1.36
CA ILE A 32 -6.50 8.50 1.29
C ILE A 32 -6.84 8.33 -0.18
N VAL A 33 -7.03 7.09 -0.62
CA VAL A 33 -7.39 6.74 -2.00
C VAL A 33 -8.77 6.09 -1.97
N GLU A 34 -9.77 6.70 -2.61
CA GLU A 34 -11.16 6.21 -2.61
C GLU A 34 -11.69 5.92 -1.18
N GLY A 35 -11.31 6.76 -0.22
CA GLY A 35 -11.68 6.59 1.19
C GLY A 35 -10.90 5.52 1.96
N ILE A 36 -9.89 4.91 1.34
CA ILE A 36 -8.99 3.93 1.98
C ILE A 36 -7.72 4.65 2.41
N VAL A 37 -7.39 4.59 3.72
CA VAL A 37 -6.13 5.13 4.23
C VAL A 37 -4.98 4.21 3.79
N MET A 38 -3.99 4.79 3.13
CA MET A 38 -2.86 4.07 2.55
C MET A 38 -1.53 4.72 2.87
N ASP A 39 -0.53 3.85 3.03
CA ASP A 39 0.88 4.25 3.08
C ASP A 39 1.57 3.96 1.76
N CYS A 40 2.51 4.82 1.38
CA CYS A 40 3.45 4.55 0.32
C CYS A 40 4.53 3.60 0.83
N TYR A 41 4.86 2.60 0.01
CA TYR A 41 5.99 1.73 0.28
C TYR A 41 6.76 1.46 -1.01
N ALA A 42 8.04 1.83 -1.03
CA ALA A 42 8.96 1.58 -2.12
C ALA A 42 10.07 0.63 -1.63
N PRO A 43 9.96 -0.70 -1.83
CA PRO A 43 11.00 -1.63 -1.44
C PRO A 43 12.28 -1.41 -2.25
N GLY A 44 13.43 -1.45 -1.57
CA GLY A 44 14.73 -1.48 -2.25
C GLY A 44 14.93 -2.76 -3.06
N GLY A 45 15.77 -2.69 -4.11
CA GLY A 45 15.98 -3.79 -5.06
C GLY A 45 16.49 -5.10 -4.44
N GLU A 46 17.21 -5.03 -3.31
CA GLU A 46 17.74 -6.21 -2.62
C GLU A 46 16.73 -6.86 -1.65
N LYS A 47 15.55 -6.26 -1.44
CA LYS A 47 14.62 -6.75 -0.42
C LYS A 47 13.89 -8.01 -0.91
N PRO A 48 13.98 -9.13 -0.17
CA PRO A 48 13.37 -10.38 -0.58
C PRO A 48 11.84 -10.30 -0.46
N MET A 49 11.13 -11.03 -1.32
CA MET A 49 9.66 -10.93 -1.51
C MET A 49 8.86 -11.15 -0.23
N ASP A 50 9.27 -12.10 0.60
CA ASP A 50 8.72 -12.35 1.94
C ASP A 50 8.91 -11.13 2.86
N GLY A 51 10.07 -10.48 2.79
CA GLY A 51 10.36 -9.24 3.50
C GLY A 51 9.49 -8.07 3.05
N ILE A 52 9.07 -8.00 1.78
CA ILE A 52 8.07 -7.03 1.32
C ILE A 52 6.72 -7.33 1.94
N TRP A 53 6.28 -8.59 1.88
CA TRP A 53 5.02 -9.00 2.49
C TRP A 53 4.98 -8.70 3.98
N GLN A 54 6.03 -9.02 4.74
CA GLN A 54 6.12 -8.71 6.18
C GLN A 54 5.96 -7.22 6.48
N VAL A 55 6.55 -6.35 5.66
CA VAL A 55 6.40 -4.89 5.83
C VAL A 55 4.97 -4.43 5.55
N ILE A 56 4.36 -4.94 4.48
CA ILE A 56 2.96 -4.61 4.14
C ILE A 56 2.05 -5.08 5.27
N ARG A 57 2.22 -6.32 5.73
CA ARG A 57 1.47 -6.90 6.84
C ARG A 57 1.61 -6.07 8.12
N GLY A 58 2.83 -5.72 8.51
CA GLY A 58 3.09 -4.92 9.71
C GLY A 58 2.45 -3.53 9.67
N LYS A 59 2.38 -2.89 8.51
CA LYS A 59 1.68 -1.60 8.34
C LYS A 59 0.17 -1.73 8.53
N VAL A 60 -0.43 -2.79 7.99
CA VAL A 60 -1.87 -3.01 8.05
C VAL A 60 -2.32 -3.51 9.43
N GLU A 61 -1.73 -4.60 9.92
CA GLU A 61 -2.08 -5.21 11.20
C GLU A 61 -1.68 -4.30 12.38
N GLY A 62 -0.64 -3.48 12.21
CA GLY A 62 -0.27 -2.44 13.15
C GLY A 62 -1.19 -1.21 13.16
N ASN A 63 -2.32 -1.25 12.45
CA ASN A 63 -3.29 -0.15 12.32
C ASN A 63 -2.69 1.17 11.79
N GLN A 64 -1.60 1.12 11.04
CA GLN A 64 -0.99 2.32 10.45
C GLN A 64 -1.70 2.72 9.15
N ALA A 65 -2.17 1.71 8.40
CA ALA A 65 -2.90 1.88 7.16
C ALA A 65 -3.95 0.77 6.98
N GLN A 66 -4.85 0.94 6.02
CA GLN A 66 -5.80 -0.09 5.59
C GLN A 66 -5.34 -0.77 4.30
N GLY A 67 -4.30 -0.24 3.66
CA GLY A 67 -3.75 -0.73 2.42
C GLY A 67 -2.43 -0.03 2.13
N VAL A 68 -1.80 -0.38 1.02
CA VAL A 68 -0.53 0.22 0.62
C VAL A 68 -0.52 0.58 -0.85
N VAL A 69 0.15 1.69 -1.15
CA VAL A 69 0.63 2.02 -2.49
C VAL A 69 2.06 1.48 -2.60
N LEU A 70 2.22 0.34 -3.27
CA LEU A 70 3.49 -0.34 -3.49
C LEU A 70 4.15 0.21 -4.76
N ASN A 71 5.18 1.04 -4.62
CA ASN A 71 5.95 1.56 -5.76
C ASN A 71 7.08 0.59 -6.13
N LEU A 72 7.04 0.06 -7.35
CA LEU A 72 7.99 -0.90 -7.92
C LEU A 72 8.80 -0.32 -9.09
N ASP A 73 8.81 1.00 -9.32
CA ASP A 73 9.54 1.64 -10.41
C ASP A 73 11.03 1.23 -10.41
N ASN A 74 11.65 1.22 -9.23
CA ASN A 74 13.06 0.84 -9.05
C ASN A 74 13.29 -0.66 -8.76
N ARG A 75 12.29 -1.50 -9.04
CA ARG A 75 12.30 -2.93 -8.75
C ARG A 75 12.46 -3.75 -10.06
N PRO A 76 13.60 -4.42 -10.30
CA PRO A 76 13.81 -5.21 -11.52
C PRO A 76 12.89 -6.44 -11.62
N ASP A 77 12.58 -7.07 -10.49
CA ASP A 77 11.73 -8.27 -10.36
C ASP A 77 10.25 -7.94 -10.09
N ALA A 78 9.76 -6.78 -10.54
CA ALA A 78 8.43 -6.27 -10.21
C ALA A 78 7.30 -7.28 -10.49
N ASP A 79 7.29 -7.93 -11.66
CA ASP A 79 6.24 -8.91 -12.00
C ASP A 79 6.27 -10.14 -11.10
N ALA A 80 7.45 -10.58 -10.67
CA ALA A 80 7.59 -11.69 -9.74
C ALA A 80 7.07 -11.33 -8.34
N VAL A 81 7.30 -10.10 -7.89
CA VAL A 81 6.74 -9.56 -6.63
C VAL A 81 5.22 -9.49 -6.70
N ILE A 82 4.67 -8.98 -7.80
CA ILE A 82 3.22 -8.89 -8.01
C ILE A 82 2.61 -10.28 -8.01
N LYS A 83 3.22 -11.23 -8.72
CA LYS A 83 2.79 -12.63 -8.71
C LYS A 83 2.81 -13.20 -7.29
N TYR A 84 3.92 -13.04 -6.57
CA TYR A 84 4.05 -13.52 -5.19
C TYR A 84 2.93 -12.97 -4.29
N LEU A 85 2.65 -11.66 -4.35
CA LEU A 85 1.60 -11.02 -3.56
C LEU A 85 0.17 -11.35 -4.02
N THR A 86 -0.04 -11.88 -5.22
CA THR A 86 -1.39 -12.21 -5.72
C THR A 86 -1.71 -13.70 -5.67
N THR A 87 -0.69 -14.56 -5.75
CA THR A 87 -0.86 -16.02 -5.71
C THR A 87 -0.56 -16.61 -4.34
N GLY A 88 0.20 -15.91 -3.49
CA GLY A 88 0.38 -16.32 -2.11
C GLY A 88 -0.96 -16.18 -1.39
N ASP A 89 -1.34 -17.17 -0.60
CA ASP A 89 -2.41 -17.02 0.40
C ASP A 89 -1.89 -16.12 1.52
N ILE A 90 -1.68 -14.84 1.19
CA ILE A 90 -0.89 -13.92 2.01
C ILE A 90 -1.61 -13.46 3.27
N GLY A 91 -2.91 -13.77 3.42
CA GLY A 91 -3.64 -13.73 4.68
C GLY A 91 -3.41 -12.49 5.55
N ILE A 92 -3.33 -11.29 4.97
CA ILE A 92 -3.12 -10.06 5.75
C ILE A 92 -4.46 -9.63 6.32
N GLN A 93 -4.64 -9.78 7.62
CA GLN A 93 -5.91 -9.45 8.26
C GLN A 93 -6.17 -7.93 8.20
N GLY A 94 -7.32 -7.55 7.66
CA GLY A 94 -7.78 -6.16 7.64
C GLY A 94 -7.17 -5.29 6.53
N ILE A 95 -6.43 -5.89 5.58
CA ILE A 95 -6.06 -5.20 4.34
C ILE A 95 -7.30 -4.98 3.48
N ARG A 96 -7.34 -3.83 2.80
CA ARG A 96 -8.43 -3.39 1.93
C ARG A 96 -8.01 -3.14 0.50
N ALA A 97 -6.71 -2.93 0.27
CA ALA A 97 -6.15 -2.86 -1.06
C ALA A 97 -4.62 -2.83 -1.07
N ILE A 98 -4.02 -3.39 -2.13
CA ILE A 98 -2.66 -3.10 -2.56
C ILE A 98 -2.73 -2.48 -3.96
N ILE A 99 -2.23 -1.26 -4.08
CA ILE A 99 -2.10 -0.54 -5.35
C ILE A 99 -0.63 -0.59 -5.75
N VAL A 100 -0.33 -1.20 -6.89
CA VAL A 100 1.02 -1.20 -7.44
C VAL A 100 1.21 -0.03 -8.38
N VAL A 101 2.33 0.65 -8.22
CA VAL A 101 2.85 1.67 -9.14
C VAL A 101 4.06 1.08 -9.87
N LYS A 102 4.02 1.08 -11.21
CA LYS A 102 5.13 0.66 -12.07
C LYS A 102 5.07 1.38 -13.42
N ASP A 103 6.21 1.93 -13.84
CA ASP A 103 6.43 2.57 -15.14
C ASP A 103 5.39 3.66 -15.44
N GLY A 104 5.10 4.50 -14.44
CA GLY A 104 4.10 5.57 -14.62
C GLY A 104 2.64 5.11 -14.59
N THR A 105 2.38 3.81 -14.42
CA THR A 105 1.03 3.23 -14.30
C THR A 105 0.71 2.76 -12.88
N ALA A 106 -0.57 2.79 -12.51
CA ALA A 106 -1.05 2.30 -11.22
C ALA A 106 -2.19 1.29 -11.40
N ARG A 107 -2.16 0.18 -10.66
CA ARG A 107 -3.20 -0.86 -10.69
C ARG A 107 -3.44 -1.48 -9.32
N VAL A 108 -4.70 -1.79 -9.00
CA VAL A 108 -5.05 -2.59 -7.82
C VAL A 108 -4.70 -4.05 -8.09
N ILE A 109 -4.00 -4.71 -7.16
CA ILE A 109 -3.61 -6.12 -7.30
C ILE A 109 -4.19 -7.02 -6.20
N TYR A 110 -4.67 -6.45 -5.09
CA TYR A 110 -5.20 -7.18 -3.94
C TYR A 110 -6.33 -6.36 -3.30
N PRO A 111 -7.46 -6.97 -2.86
CA PRO A 111 -8.51 -6.31 -2.09
C PRO A 111 -8.31 -6.35 -0.56
#